data_AF-A0A518N123-F1
#
_entry.id   AF-A0A518N123-F1
#
_cell.length_a   1.000
_cell.length_b   1.000
_cell.length_c   1.000
_cell.angle_alpha   90.00
_cell.angle_beta   90.00
_cell.angle_gamma   90.00
#
_symmetry.space_group_name_H-M   'P 1'
#
loop_
_entity.id
_entity.type
_entity.pdbx_description
1 polymer ?
#
loop_
_entity_poly.entity_id
_entity_poly.type
_entity_poly.pdbx_seq_one_letter_code
_entity_poly.pdbx_strand_id
1 'polypeptide(L)'
;MLEQTFSKEEPGLEQAWDLFHAQIKANAASMLSKIEKPGESVVLEASDAEGLTKAIATVNERITQFNTRVANRAAERERIKTMFWQVMRRERAPVYDTYKAGKDPLVEILKKDREDKAEVSKALTAVAARLKELRRVQSGVAASVDKINSRLARMGIASYSIARKAGEGNLYCLARPGQAEGDMKSLSEGEKTLISFLYYLECLGGSDTAEAGAVDLGRTIAVIDDPISSLSHNFVFDIASIIYGELIKPEDGTPRPRQVIVLTHNLFFLHEVLRQTIGGSDLAKASNKCQLLRVVKSEHTKVVPMKAAELMNDYQALWQVLRDARDSNMPAIMVPNAMRCILEHFFWFTHQEDKFKRR
;
A
#
# COMPACT_ATOMS: atom_id res chain seq x y z
N MET A 1 22.00 -32.36 80.35
CA MET A 1 22.92 -31.97 79.25
C MET A 1 22.37 -32.27 77.85
N LEU A 2 21.38 -33.16 77.67
CA LEU A 2 20.88 -33.59 76.34
C LEU A 2 19.57 -32.91 75.86
N GLU A 3 19.16 -31.80 76.46
CA GLU A 3 17.91 -31.12 76.07
C GLU A 3 18.05 -30.10 74.94
N GLN A 4 19.28 -29.71 74.57
CA GLN A 4 19.51 -28.80 73.45
C GLN A 4 19.34 -29.50 72.10
N THR A 5 18.65 -28.86 71.15
CA THR A 5 18.28 -29.42 69.84
C THR A 5 19.50 -29.91 69.05
N PHE A 6 20.62 -29.17 69.11
CA PHE A 6 21.87 -29.54 68.44
C PHE A 6 22.57 -30.76 69.06
N SER A 7 22.30 -31.05 70.34
CA SER A 7 22.85 -32.23 71.02
C SER A 7 22.10 -33.52 70.66
N LYS A 8 20.85 -33.43 70.17
CA LYS A 8 20.05 -34.58 69.73
C LYS A 8 20.30 -34.99 68.27
N GLU A 9 20.78 -34.05 67.46
CA GLU A 9 21.08 -34.28 66.04
C GLU A 9 22.46 -34.89 65.79
N GLU A 10 23.32 -34.96 66.82
CA GLU A 10 24.67 -35.53 66.77
C GLU A 10 24.76 -36.81 67.62
N PRO A 11 24.57 -38.01 67.02
CA PRO A 11 24.60 -39.28 67.77
C PRO A 11 25.98 -39.57 68.40
N GLY A 12 27.05 -38.94 67.91
CA GLY A 12 28.40 -39.10 68.44
C GLY A 12 28.62 -38.48 69.83
N LEU A 13 27.83 -37.48 70.22
CA LEU A 13 27.98 -36.82 71.54
C LEU A 13 27.42 -37.68 72.68
N GLU A 14 26.27 -38.31 72.46
CA GLU A 14 25.65 -39.22 73.45
C GLU A 14 26.52 -40.46 73.67
N GLN A 15 27.02 -41.06 72.59
CA GLN A 15 27.95 -42.18 72.65
C GLN A 15 29.26 -41.82 73.37
N ALA A 16 29.85 -40.64 73.10
CA ALA A 16 31.06 -40.20 73.76
C ALA A 16 30.86 -39.88 75.26
N TRP A 17 29.68 -39.35 75.62
CA TRP A 17 29.31 -39.11 77.01
C TRP A 17 29.14 -40.42 77.80
N ASP A 18 28.45 -41.40 77.22
CA ASP A 18 28.22 -42.69 77.88
C ASP A 18 29.52 -43.46 78.12
N LEU A 19 30.45 -43.43 77.16
CA LEU A 19 31.78 -44.04 77.31
C LEU A 19 32.58 -43.38 78.43
N PHE A 20 32.63 -42.06 78.46
CA PHE A 20 33.34 -41.32 79.51
C PHE A 20 32.69 -41.51 80.89
N HIS A 21 31.35 -41.53 80.94
CA HIS A 21 30.61 -41.75 82.18
C HIS A 21 30.79 -43.17 82.73
N ALA A 22 30.86 -44.18 81.85
CA ALA A 22 31.16 -45.56 82.22
C ALA A 22 32.57 -45.69 82.81
N GLN A 23 33.58 -45.04 82.21
CA GLN A 23 34.95 -45.01 82.75
C GLN A 23 35.03 -44.38 84.14
N ILE A 24 34.36 -43.24 84.35
CA ILE A 24 34.28 -42.59 85.67
C ILE A 24 33.61 -43.50 86.70
N LYS A 25 32.52 -44.17 86.33
CA LYS A 25 31.82 -45.12 87.23
C LYS A 25 32.69 -46.33 87.59
N ALA A 26 33.42 -46.89 86.62
CA ALA A 26 34.34 -48.00 86.86
C ALA A 26 35.49 -47.61 87.82
N ASN A 27 36.06 -46.41 87.63
CA ASN A 27 37.09 -45.86 88.52
C ASN A 27 36.54 -45.59 89.92
N ALA A 28 35.34 -45.02 90.03
CA ALA A 28 34.69 -44.78 91.33
C ALA A 28 34.39 -46.09 92.08
N ALA A 29 33.93 -47.13 91.38
CA ALA A 29 33.72 -48.45 91.97
C ALA A 29 35.04 -49.07 92.46
N SER A 30 36.12 -48.89 91.71
CA SER A 30 37.46 -49.37 92.07
C SER A 30 38.01 -48.64 93.31
N MET A 31 37.77 -47.33 93.43
CA MET A 31 38.11 -46.55 94.63
C MET A 31 37.30 -47.01 95.86
N LEU A 32 36.01 -47.27 95.70
CA LEU A 32 35.17 -47.81 96.78
C LEU A 32 35.65 -49.19 97.23
N SER A 33 36.00 -50.08 96.30
CA SER A 33 36.56 -51.39 96.64
C SER A 33 37.88 -51.30 97.41
N LYS A 34 38.72 -50.29 97.15
CA LYS A 34 39.96 -50.05 97.90
C LYS A 34 39.68 -49.59 99.34
N ILE A 35 38.63 -48.81 99.55
CA ILE A 35 38.19 -48.38 100.90
C ILE A 35 37.69 -49.59 101.70
N GLU A 36 36.94 -50.49 101.07
CA GLU A 36 36.42 -51.71 101.71
C GLU A 36 37.50 -52.78 101.95
N LYS A 37 38.55 -52.82 101.11
CA LYS A 37 39.67 -53.77 101.21
C LYS A 37 41.03 -53.05 101.13
N PRO A 38 41.52 -52.48 102.25
CA PRO A 38 42.72 -51.64 102.26
C PRO A 38 44.01 -52.34 101.82
N GLY A 39 44.08 -53.67 101.91
CA GLY A 39 45.28 -54.46 101.61
C GLY A 39 45.55 -54.74 100.12
N GLU A 40 44.56 -54.57 99.22
CA GLU A 40 44.70 -54.89 97.79
C GLU A 40 45.11 -53.65 96.97
N SER A 41 46.12 -53.74 96.10
CA SER A 41 46.51 -52.62 95.24
C SER A 41 45.54 -52.46 94.07
N VAL A 42 44.96 -51.26 93.92
CA VAL A 42 44.09 -50.92 92.79
C VAL A 42 44.82 -49.94 91.88
N VAL A 43 44.87 -50.24 90.58
CA VAL A 43 45.38 -49.33 89.55
C VAL A 43 44.18 -48.65 88.91
N LEU A 44 44.17 -47.31 88.91
CA LEU A 44 43.12 -46.53 88.26
C LEU A 44 43.55 -46.21 86.83
N GLU A 45 42.64 -46.37 85.88
CA GLU A 45 42.85 -45.90 84.51
C GLU A 45 42.58 -44.40 84.45
N ALA A 46 43.38 -43.65 83.67
CA ALA A 46 43.13 -42.23 83.46
C ALA A 46 41.82 -42.05 82.67
N SER A 47 40.89 -41.24 83.18
CA SER A 47 39.65 -40.93 82.46
C SER A 47 39.98 -40.09 81.21
N ASP A 48 39.81 -40.67 80.01
CA ASP A 48 40.09 -39.99 78.76
C ASP A 48 38.86 -39.19 78.29
N ALA A 49 38.93 -37.86 78.46
CA ALA A 49 37.89 -36.93 78.03
C ALA A 49 38.06 -36.46 76.58
N GLU A 50 39.05 -36.95 75.83
CA GLU A 50 39.39 -36.42 74.51
C GLU A 50 38.25 -36.62 73.50
N GLY A 51 37.62 -37.80 73.50
CA GLY A 51 36.47 -38.11 72.65
C GLY A 51 35.25 -37.23 72.93
N LEU A 52 34.94 -37.00 74.21
CA LEU A 52 33.85 -36.12 74.62
C LEU A 52 34.16 -34.65 74.27
N THR A 53 35.40 -34.21 74.47
CA THR A 53 35.83 -32.84 74.16
C THR A 53 35.76 -32.57 72.66
N LYS A 54 36.14 -33.54 71.82
CA LYS A 54 36.00 -33.47 70.36
C LYS A 54 34.53 -33.39 69.94
N ALA A 55 33.66 -34.23 70.49
CA ALA A 55 32.23 -34.20 70.19
C ALA A 55 31.58 -32.86 70.60
N ILE A 56 31.94 -32.33 71.78
CA ILE A 56 31.48 -31.01 72.24
C ILE A 56 32.00 -29.91 71.30
N ALA A 57 33.25 -29.98 70.85
CA ALA A 57 33.81 -29.02 69.90
C ALA A 57 33.06 -29.00 68.57
N THR A 58 32.70 -30.18 68.02
CA THR A 58 31.90 -30.29 66.78
C THR A 58 30.52 -29.66 66.93
N VAL A 59 29.84 -29.92 68.06
CA VAL A 59 28.53 -29.32 68.34
C VAL A 59 28.65 -27.80 68.50
N ASN A 60 29.67 -27.32 69.23
CA ASN A 60 29.93 -25.89 69.39
C ASN A 60 30.25 -25.21 68.05
N GLU A 61 30.96 -25.89 67.14
CA GLU A 61 31.22 -25.37 65.80
C GLU A 61 29.90 -25.19 65.02
N ARG A 62 29.00 -26.18 65.06
CA ARG A 62 27.68 -26.08 64.43
C ARG A 62 26.83 -24.95 65.03
N ILE A 63 26.87 -24.80 66.35
CA ILE A 63 26.18 -23.72 67.06
C ILE A 63 26.74 -22.37 66.60
N THR A 64 28.06 -22.21 66.53
CA THR A 64 28.69 -20.98 66.02
C THR A 64 28.30 -20.71 64.57
N GLN A 65 28.37 -21.71 63.69
CA GLN A 65 27.95 -21.57 62.28
C GLN A 65 26.47 -21.21 62.14
N PHE A 66 25.59 -21.76 62.98
CA PHE A 66 24.18 -21.40 63.02
C PHE A 66 23.99 -19.96 63.54
N ASN A 67 24.65 -19.59 64.62
CA ASN A 67 24.57 -18.25 65.20
C ASN A 67 25.11 -17.19 64.22
N THR A 68 26.18 -17.48 63.47
CA THR A 68 26.67 -16.59 62.41
C THR A 68 25.64 -16.41 61.29
N ARG A 69 24.95 -17.49 60.88
CA ARG A 69 23.84 -17.41 59.90
C ARG A 69 22.66 -16.59 60.44
N VAL A 70 22.33 -16.74 61.72
CA VAL A 70 21.25 -15.99 62.38
C VAL A 70 21.63 -14.54 62.65
N ALA A 71 22.91 -14.22 62.84
CA ALA A 71 23.39 -12.84 62.97
C ALA A 71 23.25 -12.09 61.64
N ASN A 72 23.47 -12.77 60.51
CA ASN A 72 23.29 -12.21 59.17
C ASN A 72 22.06 -12.76 58.44
N ARG A 73 20.87 -12.53 59.02
CA ARG A 73 19.59 -13.02 58.47
C ARG A 73 19.32 -12.56 57.05
N ALA A 74 19.74 -11.34 56.70
CA ALA A 74 19.53 -10.79 55.37
C ALA A 74 20.31 -11.58 54.31
N ALA A 75 21.61 -11.83 54.54
CA ALA A 75 22.42 -12.60 53.61
C ALA A 75 21.96 -14.07 53.51
N GLU A 76 21.59 -14.71 54.63
CA GLU A 76 21.12 -16.10 54.59
C GLU A 76 19.78 -16.22 53.87
N ARG A 77 18.88 -15.24 54.02
CA ARG A 77 17.62 -15.21 53.27
C ARG A 77 17.86 -15.10 51.77
N GLU A 78 18.78 -14.25 51.32
CA GLU A 78 19.13 -14.15 49.90
C GLU A 78 19.81 -15.41 49.37
N ARG A 79 20.65 -16.05 50.19
CA ARG A 79 21.26 -17.35 49.88
C ARG A 79 20.20 -18.42 49.67
N ILE A 80 19.25 -18.55 50.61
CA ILE A 80 18.15 -19.51 50.52
C ILE A 80 17.28 -19.22 49.30
N LYS A 81 16.92 -17.96 49.04
CA LYS A 81 16.18 -17.58 47.82
C LYS A 81 16.93 -18.01 46.56
N THR A 82 18.23 -17.75 46.50
CA THR A 82 19.07 -18.13 45.34
C THR A 82 19.07 -19.64 45.15
N MET A 83 19.27 -20.40 46.23
CA MET A 83 19.23 -21.87 46.18
C MET A 83 17.85 -22.38 45.75
N PHE A 84 16.77 -21.81 46.28
CA PHE A 84 15.40 -22.13 45.89
C PHE A 84 15.18 -21.92 44.38
N TRP A 85 15.59 -20.77 43.85
CA TRP A 85 15.46 -20.49 42.42
C TRP A 85 16.34 -21.38 41.55
N GLN A 86 17.52 -21.78 42.01
CA GLN A 86 18.37 -22.74 41.32
C GLN A 86 17.71 -24.12 41.23
N VAL A 87 17.11 -24.61 42.32
CA VAL A 87 16.36 -25.88 42.34
C VAL A 87 15.15 -25.80 41.42
N MET A 88 14.35 -24.73 41.52
CA MET A 88 13.18 -24.50 40.66
C MET A 88 13.57 -24.43 39.17
N ARG A 89 14.69 -23.77 38.84
CA ARG A 89 15.23 -23.74 37.48
C ARG A 89 15.65 -25.13 37.01
N ARG A 90 16.31 -25.92 37.87
CA ARG A 90 16.75 -27.28 37.53
C ARG A 90 15.57 -28.21 37.28
N GLU A 91 14.53 -28.16 38.11
CA GLU A 91 13.31 -28.96 37.94
C GLU A 91 12.57 -28.60 36.63
N ARG A 92 12.58 -27.31 36.25
CA ARG A 92 11.92 -26.83 35.03
C ARG A 92 12.82 -26.82 33.79
N ALA A 93 14.11 -27.10 33.92
CA ALA A 93 15.08 -27.16 32.82
C ALA A 93 14.59 -27.95 31.60
N PRO A 94 14.05 -29.19 31.73
CA PRO A 94 13.60 -29.95 30.56
C PRO A 94 12.47 -29.27 29.77
N VAL A 95 11.61 -28.49 30.43
CA VAL A 95 10.55 -27.71 29.77
C VAL A 95 11.16 -26.57 28.96
N TYR A 96 12.16 -25.88 29.51
CA TYR A 96 12.86 -24.81 28.80
C TYR A 96 13.66 -25.35 27.62
N ASP A 97 14.30 -26.51 27.76
CA ASP A 97 15.06 -27.16 26.69
C ASP A 97 14.12 -27.57 25.54
N THR A 98 12.94 -28.13 25.87
CA THR A 98 11.91 -28.47 24.86
C THR A 98 11.38 -27.22 24.16
N TYR A 99 11.07 -26.17 24.91
CA TYR A 99 10.63 -24.89 24.34
C TYR A 99 11.70 -24.27 23.43
N LYS A 100 12.96 -24.30 23.87
CA LYS A 100 14.09 -23.78 23.10
C LYS A 100 14.32 -24.59 21.82
N ALA A 101 14.27 -25.91 21.90
CA ALA A 101 14.35 -26.79 20.72
C ALA A 101 13.24 -26.52 19.70
N GLY A 102 12.04 -26.14 20.13
CA GLY A 102 10.96 -25.72 19.23
C GLY A 102 11.12 -24.29 18.67
N LYS A 103 11.70 -23.37 19.47
CA LYS A 103 11.87 -21.96 19.10
C LYS A 103 13.06 -21.72 18.17
N ASP A 104 14.19 -22.36 18.42
CA ASP A 104 15.43 -22.17 17.65
C ASP A 104 15.25 -22.39 16.13
N PRO A 105 14.57 -23.46 15.63
CA PRO A 105 14.34 -23.62 14.19
C PRO A 105 13.42 -22.54 13.61
N LEU A 106 12.43 -22.08 14.36
CA LEU A 106 11.53 -21.00 13.92
C LEU A 106 12.28 -19.67 13.77
N VAL A 107 13.23 -19.40 14.67
CA VAL A 107 14.08 -18.20 14.60
C VAL A 107 15.00 -18.25 13.38
N GLU A 108 15.58 -19.42 13.07
CA GLU A 108 16.40 -19.62 11.87
C GLU A 108 15.59 -19.46 10.57
N ILE A 109 14.37 -20.01 10.50
CA ILE A 109 13.48 -19.82 9.34
C ILE A 109 13.15 -18.34 9.17
N LEU A 110 12.75 -17.65 10.25
CA LEU A 110 12.40 -16.24 10.21
C LEU A 110 13.59 -15.37 9.76
N LYS A 111 14.81 -15.74 10.14
CA LYS A 111 16.03 -15.06 9.68
C LYS A 111 16.22 -15.23 8.18
N LYS A 112 16.08 -16.45 7.64
CA LYS A 112 16.16 -16.72 6.19
C LYS A 112 15.09 -15.95 5.41
N ASP A 113 13.83 -15.99 5.86
CA ASP A 113 12.72 -15.27 5.20
C ASP A 113 12.98 -13.76 5.12
N ARG A 114 13.64 -13.19 6.14
CA ARG A 114 14.03 -11.77 6.13
C ARG A 114 15.15 -11.47 5.14
N GLU A 115 16.12 -12.37 5.03
CA GLU A 115 17.23 -12.27 4.07
C GLU A 115 16.68 -12.37 2.63
N ASP A 116 15.84 -13.37 2.36
CA ASP A 116 15.17 -13.57 1.05
C ASP A 116 14.31 -12.36 0.67
N LYS A 117 13.51 -11.84 1.61
CA LYS A 117 12.70 -10.63 1.39
C LYS A 117 13.57 -9.41 1.06
N ALA A 118 14.72 -9.26 1.72
CA ALA A 118 15.64 -8.16 1.45
C ALA A 118 16.27 -8.29 0.06
N GLU A 119 16.63 -9.50 -0.37
CA GLU A 119 17.18 -9.77 -1.69
C GLU A 119 16.14 -9.52 -2.79
N VAL A 120 14.91 -10.02 -2.63
CA VAL A 120 13.80 -9.78 -3.57
C VAL A 120 13.48 -8.28 -3.67
N SER A 121 13.48 -7.55 -2.55
CA SER A 121 13.26 -6.10 -2.55
C SER A 121 14.36 -5.34 -3.32
N LYS A 122 15.63 -5.74 -3.16
CA LYS A 122 16.75 -5.19 -3.94
C LYS A 122 16.60 -5.52 -5.42
N ALA A 123 16.21 -6.74 -5.78
CA ALA A 123 15.95 -7.11 -7.17
C ALA A 123 14.79 -6.29 -7.77
N LEU A 124 13.69 -6.10 -7.01
CA LEU A 124 12.54 -5.31 -7.44
C LEU A 124 12.91 -3.86 -7.70
N THR A 125 13.67 -3.23 -6.80
CA THR A 125 14.15 -1.84 -6.99
C THR A 125 15.07 -1.70 -8.19
N ALA A 126 15.97 -2.67 -8.42
CA ALA A 126 16.84 -2.69 -9.61
C ALA A 126 16.03 -2.84 -10.91
N VAL A 127 15.04 -3.74 -10.94
CA VAL A 127 14.13 -3.91 -12.09
C VAL A 127 13.31 -2.64 -12.33
N ALA A 128 12.77 -2.01 -11.29
CA ALA A 128 12.03 -0.76 -11.41
C ALA A 128 12.89 0.39 -11.96
N ALA A 129 14.14 0.49 -11.51
CA ALA A 129 15.10 1.46 -12.03
C ALA A 129 15.41 1.20 -13.52
N ARG A 130 15.64 -0.06 -13.90
CA ARG A 130 15.88 -0.45 -15.30
C ARG A 130 14.66 -0.21 -16.19
N LEU A 131 13.45 -0.45 -15.67
CA LEU A 131 12.19 -0.16 -16.34
C LEU A 131 12.02 1.35 -16.55
N LYS A 132 12.39 2.19 -15.57
CA LYS A 132 12.38 3.65 -15.70
C LYS A 132 13.36 4.11 -16.79
N GLU A 133 14.55 3.52 -16.84
CA GLU A 133 15.55 3.88 -17.86
C GLU A 133 15.12 3.43 -19.26
N LEU A 134 14.66 2.19 -19.42
CA LEU A 134 14.11 1.70 -20.69
C LEU A 134 12.92 2.55 -21.16
N ARG A 135 12.05 2.95 -20.22
CA ARG A 135 10.94 3.88 -20.52
C ARG A 135 11.46 5.24 -20.94
N ARG A 136 12.50 5.80 -20.31
CA ARG A 136 13.10 7.09 -20.75
C ARG A 136 13.63 7.01 -22.18
N VAL A 137 14.23 5.88 -22.55
CA VAL A 137 14.73 5.64 -23.90
C VAL A 137 13.57 5.43 -24.90
N GLN A 138 12.50 4.75 -24.49
CA GLN A 138 11.33 4.43 -25.32
C GLN A 138 10.32 5.59 -25.44
N SER A 139 10.18 6.43 -24.39
CA SER A 139 9.35 7.64 -24.32
C SER A 139 10.08 8.85 -24.88
N GLY A 140 11.22 8.65 -25.54
CA GLY A 140 11.89 9.72 -26.25
C GLY A 140 10.86 10.36 -27.17
N VAL A 141 10.63 11.66 -26.98
CA VAL A 141 9.69 12.57 -27.69
C VAL A 141 9.47 12.27 -29.20
N ALA A 142 10.36 11.52 -29.85
CA ALA A 142 10.29 11.02 -31.21
C ALA A 142 9.17 9.99 -31.38
N ALA A 143 9.01 9.04 -30.45
CA ALA A 143 7.91 8.09 -30.51
C ALA A 143 6.55 8.79 -30.41
N SER A 144 6.44 9.82 -29.57
CA SER A 144 5.24 10.65 -29.46
C SER A 144 5.01 11.50 -30.71
N VAL A 145 6.07 12.11 -31.27
CA VAL A 145 6.01 12.84 -32.55
C VAL A 145 5.57 11.93 -33.69
N ASP A 146 6.12 10.73 -33.80
CA ASP A 146 5.80 9.77 -34.85
C ASP A 146 4.35 9.31 -34.73
N LYS A 147 3.86 9.08 -33.51
CA LYS A 147 2.44 8.76 -33.28
C LYS A 147 1.54 9.92 -33.67
N ILE A 148 1.83 11.16 -33.26
CA ILE A 148 1.02 12.33 -33.64
C ILE A 148 1.02 12.51 -35.15
N ASN A 149 2.16 12.41 -35.81
CA ASN A 149 2.26 12.49 -37.27
C ASN A 149 1.50 11.37 -37.98
N SER A 150 1.53 10.14 -37.44
CA SER A 150 0.75 9.02 -37.99
C SER A 150 -0.76 9.24 -37.86
N ARG A 151 -1.21 9.92 -36.78
CA ARG A 151 -2.62 10.29 -36.58
C ARG A 151 -3.04 11.40 -37.56
N LEU A 152 -2.23 12.45 -37.71
CA LEU A 152 -2.46 13.52 -38.68
C LEU A 152 -2.57 12.97 -40.11
N ALA A 153 -1.66 12.05 -40.48
CA ALA A 153 -1.70 11.39 -41.78
C ALA A 153 -2.97 10.54 -42.00
N ARG A 154 -3.43 9.80 -40.97
CA ARG A 154 -4.69 9.03 -41.04
C ARG A 154 -5.92 9.91 -41.20
N MET A 155 -5.90 11.13 -40.64
CA MET A 155 -6.95 12.14 -40.82
C MET A 155 -6.88 12.85 -42.18
N GLY A 156 -5.93 12.49 -43.05
CA GLY A 156 -5.76 13.10 -44.37
C GLY A 156 -5.02 14.44 -44.35
N ILE A 157 -4.42 14.82 -43.21
CA ILE A 157 -3.68 16.07 -43.07
C ILE A 157 -2.21 15.81 -43.43
N ALA A 158 -1.84 16.18 -44.66
CA ALA A 158 -0.46 16.13 -45.17
C ALA A 158 0.18 17.53 -45.31
N SER A 159 -0.58 18.59 -45.03
CA SER A 159 -0.15 19.99 -45.19
C SER A 159 0.89 20.42 -44.15
N TYR A 160 0.93 19.76 -43.00
CA TYR A 160 1.87 20.00 -41.91
C TYR A 160 2.15 18.73 -41.10
N SER A 161 3.27 18.74 -40.40
CA SER A 161 3.74 17.70 -39.48
C SER A 161 4.36 18.36 -38.24
N ILE A 162 4.50 17.59 -37.16
CA ILE A 162 5.20 18.02 -35.95
C ILE A 162 6.62 17.47 -36.01
N ALA A 163 7.62 18.31 -35.72
CA ALA A 163 9.01 17.93 -35.58
C ALA A 163 9.53 18.38 -34.21
N ARG A 164 10.67 17.83 -33.79
CA ARG A 164 11.37 18.33 -32.61
C ARG A 164 12.20 19.54 -32.99
N LYS A 165 12.19 20.57 -32.14
CA LYS A 165 13.10 21.71 -32.31
C LYS A 165 14.52 21.29 -31.97
N ALA A 166 15.44 21.44 -32.91
CA ALA A 166 16.84 21.07 -32.70
C ALA A 166 17.47 21.96 -31.60
N GLY A 167 18.08 21.34 -30.59
CA GLY A 167 18.75 22.03 -29.48
C GLY A 167 17.90 22.26 -28.22
N GLU A 168 16.57 22.13 -28.29
CA GLU A 168 15.66 22.25 -27.14
C GLU A 168 14.81 20.97 -27.02
N GLY A 169 15.35 19.96 -26.33
CA GLY A 169 14.93 18.56 -26.43
C GLY A 169 13.46 18.21 -26.13
N ASN A 170 12.70 19.12 -25.53
CA ASN A 170 11.29 18.94 -25.14
C ASN A 170 10.32 19.85 -25.91
N LEU A 171 10.79 20.65 -26.87
CA LEU A 171 9.93 21.59 -27.61
C LEU A 171 9.58 21.06 -29.01
N TYR A 172 8.32 21.24 -29.37
CA TYR A 172 7.75 20.85 -30.66
C TYR A 172 7.71 22.04 -31.61
N CYS A 173 8.08 21.83 -32.87
CA CYS A 173 7.92 22.80 -33.95
C CYS A 173 7.00 22.25 -35.04
N LEU A 174 6.30 23.15 -35.73
CA LEU A 174 5.52 22.80 -36.91
C LEU A 174 6.45 22.74 -38.13
N ALA A 175 6.47 21.62 -38.83
CA ALA A 175 7.20 21.44 -40.07
C ALA A 175 6.21 21.30 -41.24
N ARG A 176 6.46 22.03 -42.33
CA ARG A 176 5.68 21.94 -43.58
C ARG A 176 6.57 21.38 -44.70
N PRO A 177 6.01 20.78 -45.76
CA PRO A 177 6.79 20.35 -46.91
C PRO A 177 7.61 21.53 -47.48
N GLY A 178 8.94 21.48 -47.35
CA GLY A 178 9.85 22.52 -47.80
C GLY A 178 10.25 23.60 -46.77
N GLN A 179 9.70 23.57 -45.54
CA GLN A 179 10.07 24.52 -44.47
C GLN A 179 10.09 23.83 -43.09
N ALA A 180 11.28 23.71 -42.50
CA ALA A 180 11.51 22.98 -41.25
C ALA A 180 11.09 23.75 -39.97
N GLU A 181 10.97 25.08 -40.06
CA GLU A 181 10.51 25.94 -38.95
C GLU A 181 9.34 26.81 -39.43
N GLY A 182 8.12 26.29 -39.27
CA GLY A 182 6.89 27.04 -39.48
C GLY A 182 6.44 27.74 -38.20
N ASP A 183 6.00 29.00 -38.31
CA ASP A 183 5.41 29.74 -37.19
C ASP A 183 4.01 29.18 -36.85
N MET A 184 3.75 28.90 -35.56
CA MET A 184 2.45 28.44 -35.05
C MET A 184 1.31 29.44 -35.32
N LYS A 185 1.64 30.71 -35.62
CA LYS A 185 0.66 31.75 -36.00
C LYS A 185 -0.06 31.46 -37.31
N SER A 186 0.48 30.60 -38.15
CA SER A 186 -0.10 30.23 -39.45
C SER A 186 -1.16 29.13 -39.40
N LEU A 187 -1.40 28.55 -38.22
CA LEU A 187 -2.44 27.53 -37.99
C LEU A 187 -3.80 28.19 -37.73
N SER A 188 -4.83 27.63 -38.35
CA SER A 188 -6.22 27.92 -38.02
C SER A 188 -6.53 27.53 -36.57
N GLU A 189 -7.58 28.11 -36.00
CA GLU A 189 -8.02 27.75 -34.65
C GLU A 189 -8.39 26.26 -34.54
N GLY A 190 -9.03 25.70 -35.57
CA GLY A 190 -9.35 24.26 -35.63
C GLY A 190 -8.11 23.36 -35.61
N GLU A 191 -7.06 23.72 -36.35
CA GLU A 191 -5.81 22.94 -36.37
C GLU A 191 -5.07 23.03 -35.02
N LYS A 192 -5.12 24.18 -34.35
CA LYS A 192 -4.56 24.34 -33.00
C LYS A 192 -5.28 23.46 -31.99
N THR A 193 -6.61 23.43 -32.03
CA THR A 193 -7.42 22.56 -31.17
C THR A 193 -7.10 21.09 -31.45
N LEU A 194 -6.99 20.69 -32.72
CA LEU A 194 -6.65 19.32 -33.10
C LEU A 194 -5.27 18.89 -32.60
N ILE A 195 -4.22 19.70 -32.84
CA ILE A 195 -2.86 19.39 -32.38
C ILE A 195 -2.83 19.28 -30.85
N SER A 196 -3.52 20.18 -30.15
CA SER A 196 -3.61 20.16 -28.68
C SER A 196 -4.31 18.91 -28.17
N PHE A 197 -5.37 18.47 -28.85
CA PHE A 197 -6.08 17.23 -28.53
C PHE A 197 -5.21 15.99 -28.76
N LEU A 198 -4.50 15.90 -29.89
CA LEU A 198 -3.58 14.78 -30.16
C LEU A 198 -2.42 14.74 -29.17
N TYR A 199 -1.89 15.90 -28.80
CA TYR A 199 -0.87 16.02 -27.76
C TYR A 199 -1.39 15.51 -26.41
N TYR A 200 -2.60 15.94 -26.00
CA TYR A 200 -3.26 15.46 -24.79
C TYR A 200 -3.41 13.92 -24.75
N LEU A 201 -3.75 13.30 -25.88
CA LEU A 201 -3.84 11.83 -25.97
C LEU A 201 -2.48 11.14 -25.79
N GLU A 202 -1.41 11.71 -26.35
CA GLU A 202 -0.07 11.18 -26.09
C GLU A 202 0.35 11.37 -24.62
N CYS A 203 0.00 12.49 -23.98
CA CYS A 203 0.22 12.68 -22.54
C CYS A 203 -0.47 11.59 -21.69
N LEU A 204 -1.68 11.18 -22.07
CA LEU A 204 -2.42 10.10 -21.42
C LEU A 204 -1.75 8.73 -21.64
N GLY A 205 -1.15 8.52 -22.82
CA GLY A 205 -0.50 7.26 -23.21
C GLY A 205 0.96 7.10 -22.75
N GLY A 206 1.66 8.19 -22.45
CA GLY A 206 3.05 8.18 -22.01
C GLY A 206 3.44 9.55 -21.45
N SER A 207 4.01 9.60 -20.25
CA SER A 207 4.31 10.85 -19.57
C SER A 207 5.27 11.73 -20.38
N ASP A 208 4.93 13.00 -20.55
CA ASP A 208 5.80 14.03 -21.17
C ASP A 208 6.97 14.46 -20.29
N THR A 209 6.99 14.03 -19.02
CA THR A 209 8.04 14.39 -18.08
C THR A 209 8.75 13.14 -17.59
N ALA A 210 10.07 13.09 -17.80
CA ALA A 210 10.97 12.04 -17.31
C ALA A 210 10.92 11.84 -15.77
N GLU A 211 10.21 12.72 -15.05
CA GLU A 211 10.07 12.76 -13.60
C GLU A 211 8.72 12.23 -13.09
N ALA A 212 7.63 12.39 -13.85
CA ALA A 212 6.35 11.78 -13.52
C ALA A 212 6.38 10.32 -14.00
N GLY A 213 6.34 9.38 -13.06
CA GLY A 213 6.23 7.96 -13.38
C GLY A 213 5.06 7.68 -14.34
N ALA A 214 5.07 6.51 -14.98
CA ALA A 214 4.01 6.12 -15.91
C ALA A 214 2.63 6.35 -15.29
N VAL A 215 1.79 7.13 -15.99
CA VAL A 215 0.41 7.39 -15.58
C VAL A 215 -0.31 6.05 -15.52
N ASP A 216 -0.73 5.65 -14.33
CA ASP A 216 -1.59 4.47 -14.16
C ASP A 216 -2.97 4.81 -14.68
N LEU A 217 -3.19 4.55 -15.98
CA LEU A 217 -4.47 4.76 -16.66
C LEU A 217 -5.65 4.14 -15.90
N GLY A 218 -5.45 3.01 -15.20
CA GLY A 218 -6.50 2.37 -14.38
C GLY A 218 -6.97 3.21 -13.18
N ARG A 219 -6.22 4.24 -12.80
CA ARG A 219 -6.57 5.23 -11.75
C ARG A 219 -6.81 6.63 -12.31
N THR A 220 -6.62 6.85 -13.60
CA THR A 220 -6.74 8.17 -14.24
C THR A 220 -8.16 8.45 -14.69
N ILE A 221 -8.60 9.70 -14.48
CA ILE A 221 -9.86 10.24 -15.03
C ILE A 221 -9.48 11.19 -16.17
N ALA A 222 -9.89 10.87 -17.39
CA ALA A 222 -9.70 11.72 -18.55
C ALA A 222 -10.87 12.72 -18.65
N VAL A 223 -10.56 14.01 -18.69
CA VAL A 223 -11.55 15.08 -18.85
C VAL A 223 -11.23 15.82 -20.13
N ILE A 224 -12.17 15.82 -21.07
CA ILE A 224 -12.06 16.46 -22.38
C ILE A 224 -13.09 17.58 -22.41
N ASP A 225 -12.62 18.83 -22.40
CA ASP A 225 -13.47 20.00 -22.52
C ASP A 225 -13.43 20.54 -23.95
N ASP A 226 -14.57 20.43 -24.62
CA ASP A 226 -14.85 20.93 -25.96
C ASP A 226 -13.75 20.61 -27.00
N PRO A 227 -13.59 19.34 -27.40
CA PRO A 227 -12.48 18.93 -28.26
C PRO A 227 -12.59 19.46 -29.70
N ILE A 228 -13.67 20.18 -30.02
CA ILE A 228 -13.98 20.68 -31.35
C ILE A 228 -14.39 22.14 -31.22
N SER A 229 -13.61 23.03 -31.84
CA SER A 229 -14.06 24.41 -32.03
C SER A 229 -15.11 24.47 -33.15
N SER A 230 -16.08 25.36 -33.02
CA SER A 230 -17.24 25.56 -33.92
C SER A 230 -16.92 25.77 -35.41
N LEU A 231 -15.64 25.89 -35.79
CA LEU A 231 -15.15 26.04 -37.16
C LEU A 231 -14.63 24.73 -37.79
N SER A 232 -14.57 23.62 -37.03
CA SER A 232 -13.85 22.40 -37.41
C SER A 232 -14.75 21.17 -37.63
N HIS A 233 -15.91 21.35 -38.27
CA HIS A 233 -16.88 20.27 -38.55
C HIS A 233 -16.27 19.06 -39.31
N ASN A 234 -15.23 19.28 -40.11
CA ASN A 234 -14.60 18.22 -40.92
C ASN A 234 -13.91 17.13 -40.08
N PHE A 235 -13.45 17.46 -38.86
CA PHE A 235 -12.69 16.52 -38.02
C PHE A 235 -13.53 15.90 -36.90
N VAL A 236 -14.85 16.19 -36.87
CA VAL A 236 -15.74 15.71 -35.81
C VAL A 236 -15.76 14.19 -35.73
N PHE A 237 -15.86 13.54 -36.88
CA PHE A 237 -15.91 12.08 -36.96
C PHE A 237 -14.60 11.47 -36.49
N ASP A 238 -13.46 11.99 -36.94
CA ASP A 238 -12.13 11.51 -36.56
C ASP A 238 -11.91 11.62 -35.06
N ILE A 239 -12.20 12.80 -34.48
CA ILE A 239 -12.03 13.04 -33.04
C ILE A 239 -12.95 12.12 -32.23
N ALA A 240 -14.21 11.97 -32.64
CA ALA A 240 -15.14 11.04 -31.97
C ALA A 240 -14.65 9.59 -32.03
N SER A 241 -14.12 9.16 -33.16
CA SER A 241 -13.55 7.82 -33.35
C SER A 241 -12.28 7.57 -32.57
N ILE A 242 -11.41 8.57 -32.43
CA ILE A 242 -10.24 8.48 -31.58
C ILE A 242 -10.65 8.34 -30.11
N ILE A 243 -11.60 9.16 -29.63
CA ILE A 243 -12.08 9.08 -28.24
C ILE A 243 -12.70 7.70 -27.96
N TYR A 244 -13.54 7.20 -28.87
CA TYR A 244 -14.16 5.90 -28.69
C TYR A 244 -13.14 4.76 -28.74
N GLY A 245 -12.28 4.74 -29.76
CA GLY A 245 -11.33 3.67 -30.02
C GLY A 245 -10.15 3.63 -29.05
N GLU A 246 -9.73 4.76 -28.46
CA GLU A 246 -8.56 4.79 -27.58
C GLU A 246 -8.90 4.95 -26.10
N LEU A 247 -10.00 5.65 -25.76
CA LEU A 247 -10.33 5.95 -24.37
C LEU A 247 -11.50 5.10 -23.84
N ILE A 248 -12.50 4.79 -24.67
CA ILE A 248 -13.71 4.07 -24.24
C ILE A 248 -13.57 2.56 -24.43
N LYS A 249 -13.16 2.11 -25.62
CA LYS A 249 -13.03 0.70 -25.98
C LYS A 249 -11.74 0.45 -26.77
N PRO A 250 -10.58 0.50 -26.10
CA PRO A 250 -9.32 0.20 -26.75
C PRO A 250 -9.13 -1.30 -26.95
N GLU A 251 -8.17 -1.67 -27.81
CA GLU A 251 -7.89 -3.07 -28.19
C GLU A 251 -7.56 -3.94 -26.97
N ASP A 252 -7.92 -5.22 -27.02
CA ASP A 252 -7.75 -6.14 -25.89
C ASP A 252 -6.29 -6.19 -25.42
N GLY A 253 -6.07 -5.87 -24.14
CA GLY A 253 -4.75 -5.82 -23.51
C GLY A 253 -4.14 -4.42 -23.38
N THR A 254 -4.79 -3.38 -23.89
CA THR A 254 -4.37 -1.98 -23.67
C THR A 254 -5.00 -1.39 -22.39
N PRO A 255 -4.24 -0.61 -21.61
CA PRO A 255 -4.76 0.02 -20.41
C PRO A 255 -5.75 1.15 -20.77
N ARG A 256 -6.94 1.14 -20.16
CA ARG A 256 -7.97 2.17 -20.36
C ARG A 256 -8.08 3.11 -19.15
N PRO A 257 -8.48 4.38 -19.34
CA PRO A 257 -8.80 5.27 -18.24
C PRO A 257 -9.93 4.71 -17.36
N ARG A 258 -9.90 5.02 -16.06
CA ARG A 258 -10.96 4.64 -15.11
C ARG A 258 -12.30 5.25 -15.49
N GLN A 259 -12.28 6.50 -15.94
CA GLN A 259 -13.46 7.26 -16.33
C GLN A 259 -13.08 8.29 -17.39
N VAL A 260 -13.97 8.49 -18.36
CA VAL A 260 -13.85 9.53 -19.38
C VAL A 260 -15.03 10.48 -19.22
N ILE A 261 -14.76 11.78 -19.10
CA ILE A 261 -15.75 12.85 -19.02
C ILE A 261 -15.56 13.73 -20.24
N VAL A 262 -16.58 13.82 -21.09
CA VAL A 262 -16.57 14.69 -22.27
C VAL A 262 -17.57 15.80 -22.04
N LEU A 263 -17.09 17.04 -22.07
CA LEU A 263 -17.89 18.25 -22.03
C LEU A 263 -17.89 18.83 -23.44
N THR A 264 -19.06 19.18 -23.96
CA THR A 264 -19.20 19.73 -25.30
C THR A 264 -20.45 20.57 -25.38
N HIS A 265 -20.37 21.67 -26.13
CA HIS A 265 -21.55 22.44 -26.54
C HIS A 265 -22.07 22.02 -27.92
N ASN A 266 -21.29 21.23 -28.66
CA ASN A 266 -21.62 20.74 -29.99
C ASN A 266 -22.45 19.45 -29.91
N LEU A 267 -23.75 19.57 -30.22
CA LEU A 267 -24.70 18.44 -30.21
C LEU A 267 -24.39 17.40 -31.29
N PHE A 268 -23.88 17.83 -32.45
CA PHE A 268 -23.50 16.93 -33.54
C PHE A 268 -22.33 16.02 -33.13
N PHE A 269 -21.32 16.59 -32.46
CA PHE A 269 -20.22 15.80 -31.89
C PHE A 269 -20.70 14.84 -30.79
N LEU A 270 -21.55 15.32 -29.88
CA LEU A 270 -22.12 14.48 -28.83
C LEU A 270 -22.91 13.30 -29.42
N HIS A 271 -23.71 13.57 -30.46
CA HIS A 271 -24.45 12.55 -31.18
C HIS A 271 -23.52 11.50 -31.81
N GLU A 272 -22.42 11.92 -32.43
CA GLU A 272 -21.47 11.00 -33.07
C GLU A 272 -20.74 10.12 -32.04
N VAL A 273 -20.26 10.69 -30.93
CA VAL A 273 -19.64 9.93 -29.82
C VAL A 273 -20.63 8.90 -29.24
N LEU A 274 -21.89 9.29 -29.05
CA LEU A 274 -22.94 8.39 -28.58
C LEU A 274 -23.23 7.26 -29.56
N ARG A 275 -23.34 7.57 -30.85
CA ARG A 275 -23.59 6.59 -31.90
C ARG A 275 -22.51 5.51 -31.93
N GLN A 276 -21.26 5.90 -31.81
CA GLN A 276 -20.11 4.98 -31.75
C GLN A 276 -20.10 4.16 -30.44
N THR A 277 -20.48 4.78 -29.33
CA THR A 277 -20.54 4.10 -28.01
C THR A 277 -21.63 3.02 -27.94
N ILE A 278 -22.79 3.29 -28.55
CA ILE A 278 -23.99 2.44 -28.46
C ILE A 278 -24.02 1.38 -29.58
N GLY A 279 -23.28 1.58 -30.67
CA GLY A 279 -23.13 0.60 -31.76
C GLY A 279 -24.28 0.63 -32.77
N GLY A 280 -24.84 1.81 -33.04
CA GLY A 280 -25.88 1.99 -34.08
C GLY A 280 -27.29 1.44 -33.75
N SER A 281 -27.48 0.78 -32.61
CA SER A 281 -28.81 0.37 -32.12
C SER A 281 -29.48 1.45 -31.28
N ASP A 282 -30.82 1.41 -31.18
CA ASP A 282 -31.70 2.34 -30.45
C ASP A 282 -31.02 3.16 -29.34
N LEU A 283 -31.03 4.49 -29.52
CA LEU A 283 -30.60 5.49 -28.55
C LEU A 283 -31.21 5.29 -27.15
N ALA A 284 -32.32 4.56 -27.06
CA ALA A 284 -32.97 4.15 -25.81
C ALA A 284 -32.08 3.31 -24.88
N LYS A 285 -31.05 2.61 -25.38
CA LYS A 285 -30.11 1.80 -24.56
C LYS A 285 -28.88 2.58 -24.07
N ALA A 286 -28.77 3.87 -24.40
CA ALA A 286 -27.65 4.74 -24.03
C ALA A 286 -27.38 4.78 -22.51
N SER A 287 -28.45 4.79 -21.70
CA SER A 287 -28.37 4.93 -20.24
C SER A 287 -27.59 3.82 -19.54
N ASN A 288 -27.44 2.66 -20.17
CA ASN A 288 -26.74 1.52 -19.57
C ASN A 288 -25.22 1.58 -19.77
N LYS A 289 -24.73 2.42 -20.69
CA LYS A 289 -23.30 2.53 -21.03
C LYS A 289 -22.70 3.91 -20.75
N CYS A 290 -23.51 4.97 -20.80
CA CYS A 290 -23.05 6.34 -20.56
C CYS A 290 -24.09 7.15 -19.79
N GLN A 291 -23.61 8.02 -18.90
CA GLN A 291 -24.44 9.00 -18.22
C GLN A 291 -24.46 10.30 -19.02
N LEU A 292 -25.64 10.78 -19.39
CA LEU A 292 -25.84 12.04 -20.10
C LEU A 292 -26.36 13.11 -19.14
N LEU A 293 -25.66 14.23 -19.09
CA LEU A 293 -25.97 15.37 -18.22
C LEU A 293 -26.02 16.64 -19.05
N ARG A 294 -27.06 17.45 -18.87
CA ARG A 294 -27.20 18.77 -19.48
C ARG A 294 -26.95 19.85 -18.44
N VAL A 295 -26.01 20.75 -18.74
CA VAL A 295 -25.74 21.93 -17.93
C VAL A 295 -26.65 23.07 -18.41
N VAL A 296 -27.57 23.52 -17.55
CA VAL A 296 -28.47 24.64 -17.83
C VAL A 296 -27.98 25.86 -17.07
N LYS A 297 -27.67 26.92 -17.82
CA LYS A 297 -27.25 28.22 -17.29
C LYS A 297 -28.46 29.17 -17.27
N SER A 298 -29.09 29.29 -16.09
CA SER A 298 -30.13 30.29 -15.79
C SER A 298 -29.60 31.26 -14.74
N GLU A 299 -30.41 31.70 -13.77
CA GLU A 299 -29.95 32.52 -12.63
C GLU A 299 -28.92 31.77 -11.75
N HIS A 300 -29.04 30.45 -11.67
CA HIS A 300 -28.03 29.54 -11.13
C HIS A 300 -27.71 28.42 -12.15
N THR A 301 -26.49 27.88 -12.08
CA THR A 301 -26.08 26.71 -12.91
C THR A 301 -26.68 25.45 -12.32
N LYS A 302 -27.45 24.71 -13.13
CA LYS A 302 -28.06 23.43 -12.76
C LYS A 302 -27.59 22.33 -13.70
N VAL A 303 -27.29 21.15 -13.15
CA VAL A 303 -26.96 19.95 -13.93
C VAL A 303 -28.15 19.00 -13.85
N VAL A 304 -28.75 18.70 -15.01
CA VAL A 304 -29.97 17.89 -15.11
C VAL A 304 -29.66 16.64 -15.92
N PRO A 305 -30.13 15.44 -15.53
CA PRO A 305 -30.00 14.24 -16.36
C PRO A 305 -30.73 14.43 -17.68
N MET A 306 -30.09 14.03 -18.78
CA MET A 306 -30.64 14.12 -20.14
C MET A 306 -30.80 12.71 -20.71
N LYS A 307 -31.91 12.45 -21.40
CA LYS A 307 -32.07 11.20 -22.15
C LYS A 307 -31.43 11.34 -23.52
N ALA A 308 -30.80 10.28 -24.03
CA ALA A 308 -30.22 10.33 -25.38
C ALA A 308 -31.29 10.62 -26.45
N ALA A 309 -32.53 10.15 -26.27
CA ALA A 309 -33.65 10.47 -27.17
C ALA A 309 -34.02 11.97 -27.23
N GLU A 310 -33.54 12.79 -26.28
CA GLU A 310 -33.71 14.25 -26.31
C GLU A 310 -32.64 14.95 -27.17
N LEU A 311 -31.58 14.26 -27.59
CA LEU A 311 -30.69 14.72 -28.67
C LEU A 311 -31.44 14.62 -30.00
N MET A 312 -32.35 15.57 -30.17
CA MET A 312 -33.09 15.81 -31.37
C MET A 312 -32.15 16.44 -32.40
N ASN A 313 -32.33 16.08 -33.68
CA ASN A 313 -31.57 16.66 -34.79
C ASN A 313 -31.65 18.20 -34.74
N ASP A 314 -30.64 18.97 -35.17
CA ASP A 314 -30.61 20.44 -34.98
C ASP A 314 -31.90 21.13 -35.50
N TYR A 315 -32.48 20.60 -36.58
CA TYR A 315 -33.79 21.00 -37.09
C TYR A 315 -34.93 20.78 -36.08
N GLN A 316 -35.00 19.60 -35.47
CA GLN A 316 -35.99 19.26 -34.46
C GLN A 316 -35.79 20.02 -33.14
N ALA A 317 -34.54 20.38 -32.80
CA ALA A 317 -34.23 21.24 -31.66
C ALA A 317 -34.76 22.67 -31.87
N LEU A 318 -34.63 23.23 -33.08
CA LEU A 318 -35.26 24.51 -33.43
C LEU A 318 -36.79 24.45 -33.29
N TRP A 319 -37.42 23.34 -33.70
CA TRP A 319 -38.85 23.11 -33.47
C TRP A 319 -39.23 22.91 -32.00
N GLN A 320 -38.33 22.40 -31.15
CA GLN A 320 -38.55 22.38 -29.69
C GLN A 320 -38.52 23.79 -29.11
N VAL A 321 -37.56 24.64 -29.50
CA VAL A 321 -37.51 26.06 -29.06
C VAL A 321 -38.81 26.80 -29.35
N LEU A 322 -39.43 26.50 -30.50
CA LEU A 322 -40.72 27.05 -30.90
C LEU A 322 -41.90 26.52 -30.06
N ARG A 323 -41.88 25.23 -29.70
CA ARG A 323 -42.89 24.60 -28.82
C ARG A 323 -42.76 25.07 -27.38
N ASP A 324 -41.53 25.17 -26.86
CA ASP A 324 -41.25 25.62 -25.51
C ASP A 324 -41.59 27.10 -25.31
N ALA A 325 -41.43 27.93 -26.35
CA ALA A 325 -41.90 29.31 -26.35
C ALA A 325 -43.45 29.42 -26.37
N ARG A 326 -44.14 28.50 -27.05
CA ARG A 326 -45.61 28.42 -27.03
C ARG A 326 -46.13 28.01 -25.65
N ASP A 327 -45.44 27.09 -25.00
CA ASP A 327 -45.85 26.52 -23.71
C ASP A 327 -45.29 27.33 -22.50
N SER A 328 -44.85 28.59 -22.74
CA SER A 328 -44.37 29.58 -21.76
C SER A 328 -43.09 29.22 -20.97
N ASN A 329 -42.31 28.26 -21.43
CA ASN A 329 -41.07 27.81 -20.77
C ASN A 329 -39.81 28.59 -21.21
N MET A 330 -39.91 29.47 -22.21
CA MET A 330 -38.78 30.25 -22.74
C MET A 330 -39.19 31.69 -23.14
N PRO A 331 -38.26 32.67 -23.08
CA PRO A 331 -38.53 34.05 -23.48
C PRO A 331 -38.86 34.17 -24.98
N ALA A 332 -39.94 34.90 -25.30
CA ALA A 332 -40.44 35.11 -26.67
C ALA A 332 -39.42 35.75 -27.65
N ILE A 333 -38.32 36.32 -27.14
CA ILE A 333 -37.27 36.97 -27.93
C ILE A 333 -36.46 35.97 -28.78
N MET A 334 -36.46 34.68 -28.43
CA MET A 334 -35.72 33.64 -29.17
C MET A 334 -36.51 33.07 -30.36
N VAL A 335 -37.83 33.33 -30.42
CA VAL A 335 -38.74 32.81 -31.45
C VAL A 335 -38.39 33.29 -32.86
N PRO A 336 -38.10 34.58 -33.11
CA PRO A 336 -37.81 35.06 -34.46
C PRO A 336 -36.52 34.43 -35.04
N ASN A 337 -35.50 34.24 -34.21
CA ASN A 337 -34.24 33.62 -34.64
C ASN A 337 -34.42 32.13 -34.93
N ALA A 338 -35.16 31.41 -34.07
CA ALA A 338 -35.48 30.00 -34.30
C ALA A 338 -36.30 29.81 -35.58
N MET A 339 -37.33 30.64 -35.82
CA MET A 339 -38.12 30.61 -37.06
C MET A 339 -37.26 30.85 -38.30
N ARG A 340 -36.35 31.84 -38.25
CA ARG A 340 -35.43 32.13 -39.36
C ARG A 340 -34.56 30.92 -39.69
N CYS A 341 -33.93 30.31 -38.68
CA CYS A 341 -33.06 29.15 -38.89
C CYS A 341 -33.82 27.92 -39.41
N ILE A 342 -35.08 27.70 -38.99
CA ILE A 342 -35.93 26.62 -39.50
C ILE A 342 -36.22 26.83 -40.99
N LEU A 343 -36.61 28.04 -41.37
CA LEU A 343 -36.90 28.39 -42.76
C LEU A 343 -35.64 28.30 -43.62
N GLU A 344 -34.50 28.81 -43.15
CA GLU A 344 -33.23 28.71 -43.86
C GLU A 344 -32.81 27.25 -44.08
N HIS A 345 -32.95 26.37 -43.07
CA HIS A 345 -32.66 24.95 -43.22
C HIS A 345 -33.63 24.25 -44.18
N PHE A 346 -34.93 24.58 -44.13
CA PHE A 346 -35.94 24.03 -45.03
C PHE A 346 -35.70 24.47 -46.48
N PHE A 347 -35.41 25.75 -46.71
CA PHE A 347 -35.12 26.29 -48.03
C PHE A 347 -33.79 25.78 -48.59
N TRP A 348 -32.76 25.63 -47.76
CA TRP A 348 -31.50 25.01 -48.16
C TRP A 348 -31.70 23.58 -48.64
N PHE A 349 -32.47 22.78 -47.90
CA PHE A 349 -32.73 21.38 -48.23
C PHE A 349 -33.55 21.24 -49.53
N THR A 350 -34.57 22.09 -49.70
CA THR A 350 -35.44 22.07 -50.90
C THR A 350 -34.78 22.65 -52.14
N HIS A 351 -33.94 23.69 -52.04
CA HIS A 351 -33.19 24.23 -53.19
C HIS A 351 -32.02 23.32 -53.66
N GLN A 352 -31.63 22.32 -52.87
CA GLN A 352 -30.64 21.31 -53.29
C GLN A 352 -31.28 20.18 -54.13
N GLU A 353 -32.61 20.01 -54.15
CA GLU A 353 -33.26 18.94 -54.92
C GLU A 353 -33.06 19.07 -56.44
N ASP A 354 -33.00 20.28 -56.98
CA ASP A 354 -32.78 20.50 -58.42
C ASP A 354 -31.39 20.05 -58.88
N LYS A 355 -30.40 19.97 -57.96
CA LYS A 355 -29.07 19.39 -58.24
C LYS A 355 -29.05 17.87 -58.12
N PHE A 356 -29.96 17.27 -57.34
CA PHE A 356 -30.08 15.82 -57.20
C PHE A 356 -30.84 15.16 -58.35
N LYS A 357 -31.72 15.88 -59.05
CA LYS A 357 -32.44 15.36 -60.24
C LYS A 357 -31.59 15.29 -61.53
N ARG A 358 -30.31 15.72 -61.50
CA ARG A 358 -29.37 15.63 -62.63
C ARG A 358 -28.14 14.76 -62.33
N ARG A 359 -28.34 13.59 -61.70
CA ARG A 359 -27.34 12.52 -61.71
C ARG A 359 -27.91 11.25 -62.28
#